data_AF-A0A4Y2ICQ1-F1
#
_entry.id   AF-A0A4Y2ICQ1-F1
#
_cell.length_a   1.000
_cell.length_b   1.000
_cell.length_c   1.000
_cell.angle_alpha   90.00
_cell.angle_beta   90.00
_cell.angle_gamma   90.00
#
_symmetry.space_group_name_H-M   'P 1'
#
loop_
_entity.id
_entity.type
_entity.pdbx_description
1 polymer ?
#
loop_
_entity_poly.entity_id
_entity_poly.type
_entity_poly.pdbx_seq_one_letter_code
_entity_poly.pdbx_strand_id
1 'polypeptide(L)'
;MREQTNWQKTKRNTQHGHPYSLIKLPKPHIKGLLRKRMLEEWQTSWKNGDTGRKIDNIMLSVSLRLTNWIREDVFFFSQHGSFPAYLKRFHLSDSDFCSCGGIGTALHYATEYIYTVSWHMRKPAPNFEQE
;
A
#
# COMPACT_ATOMS: atom_id res chain seq x y z
N MET A 1 -21.07 38.76 58.47
CA MET A 1 -21.22 37.48 57.73
C MET A 1 -21.27 37.85 56.24
N ARG A 2 -20.23 37.60 55.43
CA ARG A 2 -20.21 37.98 54.00
C ARG A 2 -20.79 36.83 53.18
N GLU A 3 -21.94 37.06 52.57
CA GLU A 3 -22.54 36.16 51.60
C GLU A 3 -21.67 36.11 50.34
N GLN A 4 -21.19 34.91 49.98
CA GLN A 4 -20.50 34.69 48.72
C GLN A 4 -21.55 34.62 47.61
N THR A 5 -21.43 35.51 46.61
CA THR A 5 -22.32 35.54 45.45
C THR A 5 -22.16 34.29 44.60
N ASN A 6 -23.26 33.88 43.95
CA ASN A 6 -23.37 32.63 43.17
C ASN A 6 -22.23 32.44 42.15
N TRP A 7 -21.68 33.54 41.61
CA TRP A 7 -20.49 33.57 40.75
C TRP A 7 -19.23 32.94 41.37
N GLN A 8 -19.01 33.08 42.68
CA GLN A 8 -17.87 32.44 43.36
C GLN A 8 -18.10 30.93 43.57
N LYS A 9 -19.36 30.47 43.67
CA LYS A 9 -19.70 29.04 43.69
C LYS A 9 -19.50 28.40 42.32
N THR A 10 -19.86 29.08 41.23
CA THR A 10 -19.67 28.56 39.87
C THR A 10 -18.18 28.36 39.53
N LYS A 11 -17.29 29.24 40.02
CA LYS A 11 -15.83 29.11 39.83
C LYS A 11 -15.19 27.92 40.56
N ARG A 12 -15.79 27.41 41.66
CA ARG A 12 -15.24 26.25 42.39
C ARG A 12 -15.61 24.91 41.75
N ASN A 13 -16.74 24.83 41.04
CA ASN A 13 -17.20 23.57 40.43
C ASN A 13 -16.42 23.17 39.17
N THR A 14 -15.59 24.04 38.59
CA THR A 14 -14.78 23.73 37.40
C THR A 14 -13.37 23.21 37.72
N GLN A 15 -13.01 23.01 39.00
CA GLN A 15 -11.72 22.44 39.38
C GLN A 15 -11.72 20.91 39.55
N HIS A 16 -12.89 20.26 39.46
CA HIS A 16 -13.00 18.80 39.44
C HIS A 16 -13.38 18.28 38.05
N GLY A 17 -12.66 18.76 37.03
CA GLY A 17 -12.52 17.99 35.81
C GLY A 17 -11.65 16.77 36.12
N HIS A 18 -12.24 15.58 36.10
CA HIS A 18 -11.50 14.33 36.19
C HIS A 18 -10.33 14.41 35.20
N PRO A 19 -9.06 14.34 35.65
CA PRO A 19 -7.96 14.35 34.72
C PRO A 19 -8.09 13.04 33.95
N TYR A 20 -8.61 13.12 32.73
CA TYR A 20 -8.39 12.06 31.75
C TYR A 20 -6.91 11.72 31.89
N SER A 21 -6.64 10.51 32.39
CA SER A 21 -5.30 10.04 32.64
C SER A 21 -4.59 10.10 31.31
N LEU A 22 -3.86 11.19 31.12
CA LEU A 22 -3.14 11.47 29.89
C LEU A 22 -2.00 10.48 29.94
N ILE A 23 -2.24 9.28 29.43
CA ILE A 23 -1.26 8.20 29.38
C ILE A 23 -0.09 8.79 28.61
N LYS A 24 0.95 9.25 29.34
CA LYS A 24 2.12 9.89 28.77
C LYS A 24 3.01 8.82 28.15
N LEU A 25 2.47 8.09 27.17
CA LEU A 25 3.29 7.23 26.33
C LEU A 25 4.25 8.14 25.56
N PRO A 26 5.55 7.83 25.53
CA PRO A 26 6.49 8.55 24.69
C PRO A 26 6.00 8.62 23.25
N LYS A 27 6.12 9.78 22.60
CA LYS A 27 5.71 9.95 21.18
C LYS A 27 6.25 8.85 20.25
N PRO A 28 7.51 8.37 20.39
CA PRO A 28 8.01 7.24 19.60
C PRO A 28 7.19 5.96 19.78
N HIS A 29 6.72 5.69 20.99
CA HIS A 29 5.90 4.53 21.32
C HIS A 29 4.52 4.60 20.66
N ILE A 30 3.84 5.75 20.77
CA ILE A 30 2.55 5.98 20.11
C ILE A 30 2.71 5.84 18.59
N LYS A 31 3.76 6.42 18.01
CA LYS A 31 4.06 6.31 16.58
C LYS A 31 4.32 4.86 16.15
N GLY A 32 5.01 4.07 16.97
CA GLY A 32 5.22 2.64 16.73
C GLY A 32 3.92 1.85 16.71
N LEU A 33 3.05 2.07 17.71
CA LEU A 33 1.73 1.42 17.78
C LEU A 33 0.84 1.75 16.58
N LEU A 34 0.77 3.03 16.20
CA LEU A 34 -0.02 3.47 15.05
C LEU A 34 0.48 2.84 13.74
N ARG A 35 1.81 2.82 13.53
CA ARG A 35 2.41 2.18 12.35
C ARG A 35 2.11 0.69 12.29
N LYS A 36 2.18 0.00 13.42
CA LYS A 36 1.87 -1.43 13.50
C LYS A 36 0.41 -1.70 13.13
N ARG A 37 -0.54 -0.99 13.74
CA ARG A 37 -1.98 -1.13 13.43
C ARG A 37 -2.27 -0.83 11.96
N MET A 38 -1.72 0.27 11.44
CA MET A 38 -1.90 0.66 10.04
C MET A 38 -1.38 -0.41 9.07
N LEU A 39 -0.22 -1.02 9.36
CA LEU A 39 0.32 -2.11 8.56
C LEU A 39 -0.54 -3.38 8.61
N GLU A 40 -1.09 -3.73 9.78
CA GLU A 40 -1.97 -4.89 9.95
C GLU A 40 -3.29 -4.72 9.19
N GLU A 41 -3.90 -3.53 9.30
CA GLU A 41 -5.12 -3.19 8.55
C GLU A 41 -4.86 -3.19 7.05
N TRP A 42 -3.77 -2.56 6.60
CA TRP A 42 -3.41 -2.55 5.18
C TRP A 42 -3.12 -3.95 4.65
N GLN A 43 -2.41 -4.78 5.40
CA GLN A 43 -2.15 -6.18 5.02
C GLN A 43 -3.44 -7.00 4.90
N THR A 44 -4.41 -6.73 5.77
CA THR A 44 -5.72 -7.39 5.76
C THR A 44 -6.52 -6.96 4.54
N SER A 45 -6.59 -5.66 4.26
CA SER A 45 -7.22 -5.14 3.04
C SER A 45 -6.53 -5.66 1.78
N TRP A 46 -5.21 -5.81 1.79
CA TRP A 46 -4.44 -6.36 0.67
C TRP A 46 -4.84 -7.81 0.36
N LYS A 47 -4.91 -8.67 1.38
CA LYS A 47 -5.29 -10.10 1.21
C LYS A 47 -6.75 -10.30 0.80
N ASN A 48 -7.63 -9.40 1.24
CA ASN A 48 -9.07 -9.49 1.02
C ASN A 48 -9.53 -8.71 -0.23
N GLY A 49 -8.63 -7.97 -0.89
CA GLY A 49 -8.96 -7.20 -2.08
C GLY A 49 -9.03 -8.08 -3.33
N ASP A 50 -10.06 -7.87 -4.15
CA ASP A 50 -10.20 -8.57 -5.44
C ASP A 50 -9.49 -7.84 -6.59
N THR A 51 -9.23 -6.54 -6.43
CA THR A 51 -8.47 -5.73 -7.38
C THR A 51 -6.98 -6.01 -7.23
N GLY A 52 -6.32 -6.39 -8.32
CA GLY A 52 -4.87 -6.64 -8.31
C GLY A 52 -4.46 -8.03 -7.82
N ARG A 53 -5.35 -9.03 -7.86
CA ARG A 53 -5.03 -10.45 -7.53
C ARG A 53 -3.81 -11.03 -8.27
N LYS A 54 -3.53 -10.54 -9.48
CA LYS A 54 -2.29 -10.91 -10.20
C LYS A 54 -1.02 -10.47 -9.46
N ILE A 55 -1.11 -9.38 -8.69
CA ILE A 55 -0.02 -8.77 -7.92
C ILE A 55 0.10 -9.39 -6.52
N ASP A 56 -1.00 -9.82 -5.89
CA ASP A 56 -0.99 -10.51 -4.58
C ASP A 56 -0.06 -11.73 -4.58
N ASN A 57 -0.07 -12.50 -5.67
CA ASN A 57 0.81 -13.66 -5.85
C ASN A 57 2.31 -13.32 -5.94
N ILE A 58 2.66 -12.07 -6.27
CA ILE A 58 4.04 -11.59 -6.41
C ILE A 58 4.48 -10.89 -5.11
N MET A 59 3.61 -10.03 -4.56
CA MET A 59 3.84 -9.27 -3.33
C MET A 59 2.91 -9.75 -2.22
N LEU A 60 3.34 -10.82 -1.54
CA LEU A 60 2.58 -11.48 -0.48
C LEU A 60 2.43 -10.62 0.80
N SER A 61 3.25 -9.59 0.98
CA SER A 61 3.18 -8.70 2.13
C SER A 61 3.40 -7.22 1.82
N VAL A 62 2.66 -6.36 2.52
CA VAL A 62 2.82 -4.91 2.45
C VAL A 62 3.93 -4.46 3.41
N SER A 63 4.73 -3.48 2.99
CA SER A 63 5.83 -2.98 3.81
C SER A 63 5.99 -1.47 3.64
N LEU A 64 6.34 -0.79 4.74
CA LEU A 64 6.68 0.64 4.74
C LEU A 64 8.13 0.92 4.29
N ARG A 65 8.95 -0.12 4.12
CA ARG A 65 10.33 0.04 3.67
C ARG A 65 10.35 0.07 2.14
N LEU A 66 10.66 1.24 1.58
CA LEU A 66 10.91 1.37 0.14
C LEU A 66 12.11 0.56 -0.33
N THR A 67 12.98 0.08 0.56
CA THR A 67 14.20 -0.67 0.21
C THR A 67 13.96 -2.01 -0.48
N ASN A 68 12.73 -2.52 -0.44
CA ASN A 68 12.35 -3.72 -1.17
C ASN A 68 11.74 -3.42 -2.55
N TRP A 69 11.51 -2.15 -2.88
CA TRP A 69 10.96 -1.74 -4.16
C TRP A 69 12.14 -1.41 -5.06
N ILE A 70 12.48 -2.34 -5.96
CA ILE A 70 13.41 -2.06 -7.03
C ILE A 70 12.67 -1.14 -8.02
N ARG A 71 13.38 -0.25 -8.72
CA ARG A 71 12.77 0.73 -9.66
C ARG A 71 11.87 0.03 -10.68
N GLU A 72 12.26 -1.18 -11.05
CA GLU A 72 11.61 -2.10 -11.95
C GLU A 72 10.24 -2.56 -11.42
N ASP A 73 10.09 -2.74 -10.10
CA ASP A 73 8.82 -3.13 -9.47
C ASP A 73 7.77 -2.01 -9.58
N VAL A 74 8.19 -0.75 -9.44
CA VAL A 74 7.30 0.41 -9.57
C VAL A 74 6.80 0.55 -11.01
N PHE A 75 7.68 0.42 -11.99
CA PHE A 75 7.29 0.40 -13.41
C PHE A 75 6.38 -0.81 -13.73
N PHE A 76 6.68 -1.96 -13.12
CA PHE A 76 5.86 -3.15 -13.26
C PHE A 76 4.44 -2.98 -12.72
N PHE A 77 4.28 -2.53 -11.47
CA PHE A 77 2.98 -2.40 -10.80
C PHE A 77 2.11 -1.30 -11.39
N SER A 78 2.74 -0.22 -11.82
CA SER A 78 2.03 0.87 -12.50
C SER A 78 1.62 0.45 -13.92
N GLN A 79 2.23 -0.61 -14.47
CA GLN A 79 2.11 -0.99 -15.88
C GLN A 79 2.50 0.16 -16.83
N HIS A 80 3.16 1.19 -16.29
CA HIS A 80 3.66 2.35 -17.01
C HIS A 80 5.10 2.10 -17.45
N GLY A 81 5.47 2.60 -18.62
CA GLY A 81 6.84 2.55 -19.12
C GLY A 81 6.91 2.11 -20.58
N SER A 82 8.10 1.72 -21.02
CA SER A 82 8.41 1.35 -22.40
C SER A 82 7.87 -0.05 -22.80
N PHE A 83 6.72 -0.45 -22.27
CA PHE A 83 6.09 -1.72 -22.59
C PHE A 83 5.21 -1.57 -23.83
N PRO A 84 5.32 -2.44 -24.85
CA PRO A 84 4.50 -2.37 -26.05
C PRO A 84 2.99 -2.24 -25.78
N ALA A 85 2.46 -3.02 -24.82
CA ALA A 85 1.06 -2.96 -24.46
C ALA A 85 0.65 -1.60 -23.84
N TYR A 86 1.53 -0.98 -23.07
CA TYR A 86 1.31 0.36 -22.50
C TYR A 86 1.31 1.42 -23.60
N LEU A 87 2.32 1.39 -24.48
CA LEU A 87 2.44 2.35 -25.58
C LEU A 87 1.23 2.27 -26.52
N LYS A 88 0.75 1.06 -26.84
CA LYS A 88 -0.45 0.87 -27.67
C LYS A 88 -1.70 1.45 -27.02
N ARG A 89 -1.88 1.28 -25.71
CA ARG A 89 -3.04 1.84 -24.96
C ARG A 89 -3.13 3.37 -25.08
N PHE A 90 -1.99 4.05 -25.16
CA PHE A 90 -1.92 5.51 -25.33
C PHE A 90 -1.75 5.96 -26.79
N HIS A 91 -1.93 5.04 -27.76
CA HIS A 91 -1.77 5.33 -29.19
C HIS A 91 -0.38 5.86 -29.56
N LEU A 92 0.65 5.47 -28.80
CA LEU A 92 2.05 5.80 -29.05
C LEU A 92 2.78 4.70 -29.85
N SER A 93 2.13 3.55 -30.04
CA SER A 93 2.61 2.40 -30.82
C SER A 93 1.42 1.72 -31.49
N ASP A 94 1.62 1.17 -32.70
CA ASP A 94 0.61 0.40 -33.41
C ASP A 94 0.51 -1.06 -32.93
N SER A 95 1.55 -1.54 -32.22
CA SER A 95 1.68 -2.93 -31.80
C SER A 95 1.92 -3.05 -30.28
N ASP A 96 1.29 -4.05 -29.69
CA ASP A 96 1.47 -4.50 -28.31
C ASP A 96 2.35 -5.76 -28.23
N PHE A 97 2.90 -6.22 -29.35
CA PHE A 97 3.74 -7.41 -29.36
C PHE A 97 5.17 -7.13 -28.85
N CYS A 98 5.68 -8.09 -28.09
CA CYS A 98 7.08 -8.23 -27.73
C CYS A 98 7.87 -8.80 -28.91
N SER A 99 9.18 -8.58 -28.94
CA SER A 99 10.10 -9.15 -29.94
C SER A 99 10.07 -10.69 -29.99
N CYS A 100 9.66 -11.34 -28.90
CA CYS A 100 9.48 -12.79 -28.85
C CYS A 100 8.09 -13.28 -29.29
N GLY A 101 7.22 -12.39 -29.79
CA GLY A 101 5.89 -12.73 -30.31
C GLY A 101 4.76 -12.80 -29.26
N GLY A 102 5.06 -12.68 -27.96
CA GLY A 102 4.05 -12.55 -26.91
C GLY A 102 3.51 -11.12 -26.77
N ILE A 103 2.50 -10.90 -25.92
CA ILE A 103 2.05 -9.53 -25.60
C ILE A 103 3.07 -8.88 -24.68
N GLY A 104 3.64 -7.75 -25.10
CA GLY A 104 4.63 -6.96 -24.37
C GLY A 104 4.03 -6.20 -23.18
N THR A 105 3.40 -6.91 -22.25
CA THR A 105 2.98 -6.40 -20.94
C THR A 105 4.15 -6.45 -19.95
N ALA A 106 4.11 -5.63 -18.89
CA ALA A 106 5.07 -5.73 -17.81
C ALA A 106 5.17 -7.17 -17.24
N LEU A 107 4.02 -7.83 -17.04
CA LEU A 107 3.92 -9.22 -16.56
C LEU A 107 4.70 -10.20 -17.43
N HIS A 108 4.56 -10.09 -18.76
CA HIS A 108 5.30 -10.91 -19.70
C HIS A 108 6.82 -10.76 -19.52
N TYR A 109 7.32 -9.53 -19.39
CA TYR A 109 8.74 -9.28 -19.14
C TYR A 109 9.24 -9.79 -17.79
N ALA A 110 8.42 -9.77 -16.73
CA ALA A 110 8.86 -10.23 -15.41
C ALA A 110 8.73 -11.75 -15.20
N THR A 111 8.07 -12.49 -16.09
CA THR A 111 7.74 -13.91 -15.82
C THR A 111 7.97 -14.85 -16.99
N GLU A 112 8.13 -14.35 -18.21
CA GLU A 112 8.11 -15.19 -19.42
C GLU A 112 9.20 -14.84 -20.43
N TYR A 113 9.66 -13.58 -20.45
CA TYR A 113 10.62 -13.14 -21.45
C TYR A 113 12.01 -13.78 -21.24
N ILE A 114 12.54 -14.42 -22.27
CA ILE A 114 13.72 -15.29 -22.18
C ILE A 114 15.00 -14.53 -21.80
N TYR A 115 15.10 -13.24 -22.12
CA TYR A 115 16.27 -12.44 -21.81
C TYR A 115 16.24 -11.82 -20.40
N THR A 116 15.12 -11.95 -19.67
CA THR A 116 14.98 -11.46 -18.28
C THR A 116 14.92 -12.60 -17.26
N VAL A 117 15.28 -13.83 -17.64
CA VAL A 117 15.17 -15.02 -16.79
C VAL A 117 15.87 -14.86 -15.44
N SER A 118 17.03 -14.21 -15.39
CA SER A 118 17.75 -13.95 -14.13
C SER A 118 17.01 -13.00 -13.16
N TRP A 119 16.03 -12.26 -13.68
CA TRP A 119 15.22 -11.27 -12.95
C TRP A 119 13.75 -11.70 -12.86
N HIS A 120 13.42 -12.93 -13.25
CA HIS A 120 12.04 -13.39 -13.21
C HIS A 120 11.53 -13.40 -11.78
N MET A 121 10.41 -12.71 -11.59
CA MET A 121 9.61 -12.84 -10.40
C MET A 121 8.95 -14.22 -10.40
N ARG A 122 8.67 -14.75 -9.21
CA ARG A 122 7.92 -15.99 -9.09
C ARG A 122 6.60 -15.85 -9.86
N LYS A 123 6.38 -16.74 -10.84
CA LYS A 123 5.15 -16.70 -11.65
C LYS A 123 3.95 -16.70 -10.71
N PRO A 124 2.98 -15.78 -10.89
CA PRO A 124 1.75 -15.86 -10.15
C PRO A 124 1.09 -17.21 -10.43
N ALA A 125 0.42 -17.79 -9.43
CA ALA A 125 -0.34 -19.02 -9.64
C ALA A 125 -1.30 -18.82 -10.84
N PRO A 126 -1.53 -19.85 -11.68
CA PRO A 126 -2.49 -19.74 -12.77
C PRO A 126 -3.88 -19.56 -12.16
N ASN A 127 -4.27 -18.30 -11.98
CA ASN A 127 -5.63 -17.94 -11.64
C ASN A 127 -6.39 -17.99 -12.96
N PHE A 128 -7.35 -18.91 -13.06
CA PHE A 128 -8.21 -19.14 -14.22
C PHE A 128 -8.55 -17.84 -14.94
N GLU A 129 -8.23 -17.80 -16.23
CA GLU A 129 -8.72 -16.79 -17.15
C GLU A 129 -10.25 -16.77 -17.03
N GLN A 130 -10.81 -15.66 -16.56
CA GLN A 130 -12.20 -15.35 -16.83
C GLN A 130 -12.23 -14.60 -18.15
N GLU A 131 -12.94 -15.22 -19.08
CA GLU A 131 -13.43 -14.72 -20.37
C GLU A 131 -13.96 -13.29 -20.31
#